data_AF-A0A2V8ZTK5-F1
#
_entry.id   AF-A0A2V8ZTK5-F1
#
_cell.length_a   1.000
_cell.length_b   1.000
_cell.length_c   1.000
_cell.angle_alpha   90.00
_cell.angle_beta   90.00
_cell.angle_gamma   90.00
#
_symmetry.space_group_name_H-M   'P 1'
#
loop_
_entity.id
_entity.type
_entity.pdbx_description
1 polymer ?
#
loop_
_entity_poly.entity_id
_entity_poly.type
_entity_poly.pdbx_seq_one_letter_code
_entity_poly.pdbx_strand_id
1 'polypeptide(L)'
;MTLEEALRKVWRATMVEHAPAVELEGQTFPVRTTPKKRLREVDFVFDHQELRGLEQNPETASRWAQLAGRGHKVMQFLSAGRYVANVVDGKATPYGGRRSNQRPARMKP
;
A
#
# COMPACT_ATOMS: atom_id res chain seq x y z
N MET A 1 7.98 3.52 13.05
CA MET A 1 7.86 2.70 11.82
C MET A 1 8.08 3.61 10.63
N THR A 2 8.77 3.14 9.59
CA THR A 2 8.92 3.86 8.31
C THR A 2 7.76 3.56 7.37
N LEU A 3 7.52 4.41 6.36
CA LEU A 3 6.50 4.15 5.34
C LEU A 3 6.72 2.79 4.69
N GLU A 4 7.95 2.47 4.31
CA GLU A 4 8.30 1.21 3.66
C GLU A 4 7.95 -0.02 4.52
N GLU A 5 8.21 0.04 5.83
CA GLU A 5 7.80 -0.98 6.78
C GLU A 5 6.28 -1.09 6.90
N ALA A 6 5.57 0.04 6.95
CA ALA A 6 4.11 0.05 6.98
C ALA A 6 3.52 -0.62 5.73
N LEU A 7 4.00 -0.25 4.53
CA LEU A 7 3.54 -0.83 3.27
C LEU A 7 3.79 -2.35 3.23
N ARG A 8 4.96 -2.81 3.67
CA ARG A 8 5.27 -4.25 3.78
C ARG A 8 4.37 -4.96 4.76
N LYS A 9 4.09 -4.36 5.92
CA LYS A 9 3.21 -4.94 6.94
C LYS A 9 1.79 -5.09 6.42
N VAL A 10 1.27 -4.06 5.75
CA VAL A 10 -0.04 -4.09 5.09
C VAL A 10 -0.11 -5.17 4.02
N TRP A 11 0.88 -5.23 3.13
CA TRP A 11 0.97 -6.25 2.09
C TRP A 11 0.99 -7.66 2.69
N ARG A 12 1.82 -7.90 3.71
CA ARG A 12 1.96 -9.22 4.34
C ARG A 12 0.66 -9.66 5.00
N ALA A 13 0.07 -8.81 5.84
CA ALA A 13 -1.19 -9.10 6.52
C ALA A 13 -2.31 -9.44 5.50
N THR A 14 -2.39 -8.65 4.42
CA THR A 14 -3.47 -8.80 3.43
C THR A 14 -3.28 -10.00 2.49
N MET A 15 -2.06 -10.16 1.95
CA MET A 15 -1.77 -11.07 0.83
C MET A 15 -1.15 -12.40 1.25
N VAL A 16 -0.45 -12.44 2.39
CA VAL A 16 0.26 -13.63 2.87
C VAL A 16 -0.48 -14.29 4.01
N GLU A 17 -0.85 -13.50 5.02
CA GLU A 17 -1.50 -14.00 6.23
C GLU A 17 -3.02 -14.09 6.08
N HIS A 18 -3.55 -13.46 5.03
CA HIS A 18 -4.98 -13.36 4.76
C HIS A 18 -5.80 -12.82 5.94
N ALA A 19 -5.19 -11.93 6.73
CA ALA A 19 -5.81 -11.36 7.90
C ALA A 19 -7.06 -10.54 7.53
N PRO A 20 -8.12 -10.56 8.35
CA PRO A 20 -9.31 -9.76 8.12
C PRO A 20 -9.08 -8.26 8.39
N ALA A 21 -7.99 -7.91 9.08
CA ALA A 21 -7.60 -6.55 9.38
C ALA A 21 -6.07 -6.43 9.52
N VAL A 22 -5.57 -5.21 9.36
CA VAL A 22 -4.15 -4.85 9.52
C VAL A 22 -4.00 -3.94 10.72
N GLU A 23 -3.08 -4.26 11.63
CA GLU A 23 -2.73 -3.38 12.74
C GLU A 23 -1.49 -2.53 12.42
N LEU A 24 -1.62 -1.21 12.48
CA LEU A 24 -0.53 -0.25 12.32
C LEU A 24 -0.60 0.77 13.47
N GLU A 25 0.50 0.94 14.20
CA GLU A 25 0.63 1.97 15.27
C GLU A 25 -0.53 1.97 16.27
N GLY A 26 -1.00 0.77 16.66
CA GLY A 26 -2.12 0.60 17.60
C GLY A 26 -3.52 0.82 17.00
N GLN A 27 -3.62 1.11 15.71
CA GLN A 27 -4.88 1.23 14.98
C GLN A 27 -5.13 -0.01 14.11
N THR A 28 -6.40 -0.39 14.00
CA THR A 28 -6.82 -1.56 13.20
C THR A 28 -7.58 -1.10 11.96
N PHE A 29 -7.16 -1.59 10.80
CA PHE A 29 -7.73 -1.24 9.50
C PHE A 29 -8.32 -2.49 8.81
N PRO A 30 -9.62 -2.52 8.48
CA PRO A 30 -10.26 -3.71 7.92
C PRO A 30 -9.79 -3.97 6.49
N VAL A 31 -9.51 -5.25 6.19
CA VAL A 31 -9.31 -5.72 4.82
C VAL A 31 -10.66 -5.99 4.19
N ARG A 32 -10.91 -5.40 3.04
CA ARG A 32 -12.13 -5.55 2.25
C ARG A 32 -11.83 -6.19 0.91
N THR A 33 -12.88 -6.50 0.16
CA THR A 33 -12.75 -6.95 -1.23
C THR A 33 -13.52 -6.02 -2.15
N THR A 34 -12.91 -5.63 -3.26
CA THR A 34 -13.57 -4.84 -4.30
C THR A 34 -14.82 -5.58 -4.84
N PRO A 35 -15.95 -4.90 -5.07
CA PRO A 35 -17.20 -5.57 -5.45
C PRO A 35 -17.14 -6.36 -6.76
N LYS A 36 -16.45 -5.83 -7.78
CA LYS A 36 -16.46 -6.39 -9.15
C LYS A 36 -15.44 -7.50 -9.37
N LYS A 37 -14.25 -7.35 -8.79
CA LYS A 37 -13.09 -8.21 -9.09
C LYS A 37 -12.59 -8.97 -7.87
N ARG A 38 -13.22 -8.78 -6.70
CA ARG A 38 -12.88 -9.45 -5.44
C ARG A 38 -11.42 -9.30 -5.01
N LEU A 39 -10.74 -8.29 -5.55
CA LEU A 39 -9.38 -7.91 -5.16
C LEU A 39 -9.40 -7.38 -3.73
N ARG A 40 -8.42 -7.77 -2.92
CA ARG A 40 -8.27 -7.26 -1.55
C ARG A 40 -7.88 -5.80 -1.56
N GLU A 41 -8.51 -5.01 -0.70
CA GLU A 41 -8.20 -3.61 -0.49
C GLU A 41 -8.20 -3.26 0.99
N VAL A 42 -7.42 -2.26 1.36
CA VAL A 42 -7.35 -1.74 2.73
C VAL A 42 -7.06 -0.26 2.69
N ASP A 43 -7.95 0.52 3.31
CA ASP A 43 -7.77 1.95 3.55
C ASP A 43 -7.16 2.11 4.95
N PHE A 44 -6.04 2.82 5.04
CA PHE A 44 -5.32 3.04 6.28
C PHE A 44 -4.70 4.43 6.34
N VAL A 45 -4.34 4.84 7.56
CA VAL A 45 -3.65 6.11 7.79
C VAL A 45 -2.22 5.82 8.25
N PHE A 46 -1.26 6.52 7.66
CA PHE A 46 0.14 6.51 8.10
C PHE A 46 0.68 7.94 8.05
N ASP A 47 1.29 8.41 9.14
CA ASP A 47 1.84 9.77 9.24
C ASP A 47 0.83 10.85 8.79
N HIS A 48 -0.41 10.75 9.29
CA HIS A 48 -1.54 11.63 8.95
C HIS A 48 -1.96 11.63 7.47
N GLN A 49 -1.45 10.70 6.66
CA GLN A 49 -1.80 10.55 5.26
C GLN A 49 -2.68 9.32 5.04
N GLU A 50 -3.81 9.50 4.36
CA GLU A 50 -4.65 8.40 3.90
C GLU A 50 -3.98 7.65 2.74
N LEU A 51 -3.89 6.34 2.89
CA LEU A 51 -3.30 5.42 1.95
C LEU A 51 -4.27 4.28 1.67
N ARG A 52 -4.26 3.79 0.43
CA ARG A 52 -4.98 2.59 0.02
C ARG A 52 -4.00 1.54 -0.47
N GLY A 53 -4.02 0.36 0.14
CA GLY A 53 -3.43 -0.85 -0.42
C GLY A 53 -4.45 -1.55 -1.29
N LEU A 54 -4.11 -1.86 -2.54
CA LEU A 54 -4.96 -2.56 -3.50
C LEU A 54 -4.20 -3.73 -4.12
N GLU A 55 -4.75 -4.93 -3.99
CA GLU A 55 -4.26 -6.12 -4.68
C GLU A 55 -4.25 -5.90 -6.20
N GLN A 56 -3.16 -6.29 -6.84
CA GLN A 56 -2.99 -6.10 -8.26
C GLN A 56 -3.90 -7.02 -9.05
N ASN A 57 -4.69 -6.44 -9.98
CA ASN A 57 -5.45 -7.24 -10.93
C ASN A 57 -4.53 -7.84 -12.02
N PRO A 58 -4.39 -9.19 -12.11
CA PRO A 58 -3.62 -9.84 -13.16
C PRO A 58 -4.20 -9.66 -14.57
N GLU A 59 -5.47 -9.31 -14.71
CA GLU A 59 -6.14 -9.10 -16.01
C GLU A 59 -5.75 -7.76 -16.70
N THR A 60 -5.01 -6.89 -16.02
CA THR A 60 -4.60 -5.60 -16.59
C THR A 60 -3.29 -5.71 -17.36
N ALA A 61 -2.96 -4.73 -18.20
CA ALA A 61 -1.77 -4.78 -19.07
C ALA A 61 -0.45 -4.32 -18.38
N SER A 62 -0.47 -3.99 -17.09
CA SER A 62 0.70 -3.41 -16.42
C SER A 62 1.81 -4.45 -16.16
N ARG A 63 3.06 -4.01 -16.01
CA ARG A 63 4.17 -4.88 -15.59
C ARG A 63 3.86 -5.63 -14.29
N TRP A 64 3.19 -4.98 -13.35
CA TRP A 64 2.79 -5.58 -12.07
C TRP A 64 1.70 -6.64 -12.25
N ALA A 65 0.78 -6.42 -13.17
CA ALA A 65 -0.25 -7.41 -13.52
C ALA A 65 0.35 -8.68 -14.10
N GLN A 66 1.38 -8.57 -14.94
CA GLN A 66 2.11 -9.73 -15.45
C GLN A 66 2.77 -10.52 -14.32
N LEU A 67 3.30 -9.83 -13.30
CA LEU A 67 3.86 -10.51 -12.11
C LEU A 67 2.75 -11.18 -11.29
N ALA A 68 1.64 -10.49 -11.04
CA ALA A 68 0.48 -11.07 -10.36
C ALA A 68 -0.05 -12.31 -11.10
N GLY A 69 -0.14 -12.26 -12.42
CA GLY A 69 -0.55 -13.38 -13.28
C GLY A 69 0.42 -14.56 -13.27
N ARG A 70 1.68 -14.34 -12.87
CA ARG A 70 2.69 -15.39 -12.65
C ARG A 70 2.69 -15.93 -11.20
N GLY A 71 1.75 -15.49 -10.37
CA GLY A 71 1.61 -15.94 -8.98
C GLY A 71 2.38 -15.10 -7.95
N HIS A 72 3.02 -14.00 -8.36
CA HIS A 72 3.63 -13.08 -7.41
C HIS A 72 2.56 -12.33 -6.62
N LYS A 73 2.80 -12.11 -5.33
CA LYS A 73 1.87 -11.34 -4.50
C LYS A 73 2.20 -9.86 -4.66
N VAL A 74 1.38 -9.16 -5.44
CA VAL A 74 1.58 -7.75 -5.74
C VAL A 74 0.47 -6.88 -5.16
N MET A 75 0.85 -5.85 -4.42
CA MET A 75 -0.07 -4.82 -3.92
C MET A 75 0.43 -3.44 -4.32
N GLN A 76 -0.45 -2.65 -4.94
CA GLN A 76 -0.19 -1.25 -5.23
C GLN A 76 -0.68 -0.39 -4.08
N PHE A 77 0.02 0.72 -3.85
CA PHE A 77 -0.36 1.71 -2.85
C PHE A 77 -0.66 3.04 -3.49
N LEU A 78 -1.78 3.65 -3.08
CA LEU A 78 -2.25 4.93 -3.56
C LEU A 78 -2.40 5.92 -2.41
N SER A 79 -2.17 7.20 -2.71
CA SER A 79 -2.49 8.35 -1.85
C SER A 79 -3.22 9.38 -2.68
N ALA A 80 -4.37 9.86 -2.21
CA ALA A 80 -5.20 10.85 -2.92
C ALA A 80 -5.39 10.52 -4.43
N GLY A 81 -5.62 9.24 -4.75
CA GLY A 81 -5.82 8.75 -6.12
C GLY A 81 -4.54 8.58 -6.96
N ARG A 82 -3.35 8.83 -6.41
CA ARG A 82 -2.06 8.68 -7.10
C ARG A 82 -1.29 7.48 -6.59
N TYR A 83 -0.68 6.70 -7.48
CA TYR A 83 0.20 5.59 -7.11
C TYR A 83 1.48 6.11 -6.46
N VAL A 84 1.78 5.62 -5.25
CA VAL A 84 2.95 6.03 -4.46
C VAL A 84 3.96 4.90 -4.27
N ALA A 85 3.56 3.64 -4.37
CA ALA A 85 4.47 2.51 -4.27
C ALA A 85 3.84 1.21 -4.77
N ASN A 86 4.67 0.20 -5.00
CA ASN A 86 4.29 -1.19 -5.16
C ASN A 86 5.04 -2.05 -4.16
N VAL A 87 4.40 -3.08 -3.61
CA VAL A 87 5.09 -4.15 -2.87
C VAL A 87 4.90 -5.45 -3.63
N VAL A 88 6.01 -6.11 -3.96
CA VAL A 88 6.06 -7.42 -4.64
C VAL A 88 6.86 -8.38 -3.79
N ASP A 89 6.23 -9.45 -3.32
CA ASP A 89 6.88 -10.48 -2.51
C ASP A 89 7.70 -9.91 -1.35
N GLY A 90 7.14 -8.90 -0.67
CA GLY A 90 7.75 -8.23 0.47
C GLY A 90 8.76 -7.13 0.10
N LYS A 91 9.07 -6.92 -1.18
CA LYS A 91 9.94 -5.83 -1.64
C LYS A 91 9.14 -4.62 -2.07
N ALA A 92 9.33 -3.50 -1.37
CA ALA A 92 8.72 -2.22 -1.71
C ALA A 92 9.49 -1.50 -2.81
N THR A 93 8.74 -0.88 -3.74
CA THR A 93 9.22 -0.05 -4.85
C THR A 93 8.41 1.25 -4.85
N PRO A 94 8.89 2.31 -4.18
CA PRO A 94 8.21 3.59 -4.13
C PRO A 94 8.28 4.33 -5.49
N TYR A 95 7.27 5.15 -5.76
CA TYR A 95 7.18 6.06 -6.89
C TYR A 95 7.35 7.50 -6.44
N GLY A 96 8.06 8.29 -7.26
CA GLY A 96 8.33 9.70 -6.94
C GLY A 96 9.45 9.84 -5.92
N GLY A 97 10.69 9.61 -6.36
CA GLY A 97 11.87 9.98 -5.59
C GLY A 97 12.09 11.49 -5.61
N ARG A 98 11.51 12.22 -4.65
CA ARG A 98 12.20 13.37 -4.04
C ARG A 98 12.01 13.27 -2.55
N ARG A 99 13.16 13.18 -1.85
CA ARG A 99 13.29 13.36 -0.40
C ARG A 99 12.33 14.46 0.02
N SER A 100 11.38 14.14 0.90
CA SER A 100 10.66 15.16 1.67
C SER A 100 11.73 15.96 2.40
N ASN A 101 12.01 17.14 1.85
CA ASN A 101 12.80 18.14 2.52
C ASN A 101 12.01 18.44 3.80
N GLN A 102 12.51 17.97 4.95
CA GLN A 102 12.07 18.45 6.25
C GLN A 102 12.41 19.94 6.29
N ARG A 103 11.51 20.77 5.75
CA ARG A 103 11.47 22.18 6.09
C ARG A 103 10.68 22.24 7.38
N PRO A 104 11.29 22.61 8.53
CA PRO A 104 10.49 22.94 9.70
C PRO A 104 9.53 24.05 9.26
N ALA A 105 8.24 23.83 9.47
CA ALA A 105 7.26 24.89 9.32
C ALA A 105 7.71 26.04 10.23
N ARG A 106 8.16 27.13 9.61
CA ARG A 106 8.43 28.38 10.30
C ARG A 106 7.17 28.78 11.06
N MET A 107 7.19 28.71 12.39
CA MET A 107 6.35 29.57 13.23
C MET A 107 6.71 31.00 12.84
N LYS A 108 5.72 31.74 12.34
CA LYS A 108 5.82 33.20 12.21
C LYS A 108 5.57 33.81 13.59
N PRO A 109 6.31 34.87 13.97
CA PRO A 109 6.13 35.57 15.24
C PRO A 109 4.78 36.29 15.31
#